data_AF-A0A1F0PGU2-F1
#
_entry.id   AF-A0A1F0PGU2-F1
#
_cell.length_a   1.000
_cell.length_b   1.000
_cell.length_c   1.000
_cell.angle_alpha   90.00
_cell.angle_beta   90.00
_cell.angle_gamma   90.00
#
_symmetry.space_group_name_H-M   'P 1'
#
loop_
_entity.id
_entity.type
_entity.pdbx_description
1 polymer ?
#
loop_
_entity_poly.entity_id
_entity_poly.type
_entity_poly.pdbx_seq_one_letter_code
_entity_poly.pdbx_strand_id
1 'polypeptide(L)'
;MSKGKPKQLEPIDFEGATQEEGSLSHATANGTRLDRLRALRSKLAAHIDNPNTLARDLAALARRFQDLDKDIEELEQLEQQYGAEIEGEHHHEEDAPFDPSTL
;
A
#
# COMPACT_ATOMS: atom_id res chain seq x y z
N MET A 1 -10.35 2.33 -46.94
CA MET A 1 -9.61 1.90 -45.74
C MET A 1 -9.82 2.93 -44.64
N SER A 2 -10.68 2.67 -43.67
CA SER A 2 -10.97 3.61 -42.58
C SER A 2 -9.92 3.45 -41.49
N LYS A 3 -9.06 4.47 -41.30
CA LYS A 3 -8.13 4.51 -40.16
C LYS A 3 -8.96 4.76 -38.91
N GLY A 4 -9.13 3.72 -38.07
CA GLY A 4 -9.79 3.87 -36.77
C GLY A 4 -9.04 4.88 -35.91
N LYS A 5 -9.76 5.88 -35.38
CA LYS A 5 -9.21 6.80 -34.37
C LYS A 5 -8.64 5.98 -33.21
N PRO A 6 -7.50 6.37 -32.62
CA PRO A 6 -7.00 5.71 -31.43
C PRO A 6 -8.10 5.75 -30.37
N LYS A 7 -8.38 4.61 -29.72
CA LYS A 7 -9.24 4.56 -28.54
C LYS A 7 -8.55 5.34 -27.43
N GLN A 8 -8.79 6.65 -27.40
CA GLN A 8 -8.40 7.49 -26.29
C GLN A 8 -9.34 7.14 -25.13
N LEU A 9 -8.75 6.74 -24.00
CA LEU A 9 -9.51 6.57 -22.78
C LEU A 9 -10.09 7.94 -22.40
N GLU A 10 -11.32 7.94 -21.90
CA GLU A 10 -11.95 9.16 -21.41
C GLU A 10 -11.09 9.74 -20.27
N PRO A 11 -10.97 11.09 -20.18
CA PRO A 11 -10.31 11.73 -19.05
C PRO A 11 -10.92 11.21 -17.74
N ILE A 12 -10.06 10.89 -16.78
CA ILE A 12 -10.51 10.47 -15.46
C ILE A 12 -11.09 11.70 -14.76
N ASP A 13 -12.39 11.68 -14.48
CA ASP A 13 -13.05 12.73 -13.70
C ASP A 13 -12.66 12.59 -12.22
N PHE A 14 -11.59 13.28 -11.82
CA PHE A 14 -11.08 13.25 -10.45
C PHE A 14 -12.03 13.89 -9.43
N GLU A 15 -12.91 14.81 -9.85
CA GLU A 15 -13.81 15.54 -8.94
C GLU A 15 -14.99 14.72 -8.42
N GLY A 16 -15.37 13.65 -9.12
CA GLY A 16 -16.52 12.80 -8.78
C GLY A 16 -16.16 11.40 -8.27
N ALA A 17 -14.87 11.04 -8.28
CA ALA A 17 -14.42 9.74 -7.82
C ALA A 17 -14.52 9.70 -6.29
N THR A 18 -15.55 9.03 -5.77
CA THR A 18 -15.61 8.66 -4.35
C THR A 18 -14.40 7.80 -4.04
N GLN A 19 -13.41 8.38 -3.36
CA GLN A 19 -12.24 7.65 -2.87
C GLN A 19 -12.71 6.77 -1.73
N GLU A 20 -13.37 5.66 -2.05
CA GLU A 20 -13.87 4.74 -1.04
C GLU A 20 -12.69 4.22 -0.22
N GLU A 21 -12.88 4.21 1.09
CA GLU A 21 -11.90 3.70 2.05
C GLU A 21 -11.57 2.25 1.67
N GLY A 22 -10.29 1.95 1.48
CA GLY A 22 -9.81 0.64 1.01
C GLY A 22 -9.60 0.53 -0.51
N SER A 23 -10.01 1.52 -1.31
CA SER A 23 -9.67 1.57 -2.73
C SER A 23 -8.18 1.83 -2.96
N LEU A 24 -7.64 1.35 -4.09
CA LEU A 24 -6.23 1.58 -4.46
C LEU A 24 -5.91 3.06 -4.64
N SER A 25 -6.84 3.83 -5.22
CA SER A 25 -6.70 5.28 -5.39
C SER A 25 -6.63 5.97 -4.03
N HIS A 26 -7.53 5.64 -3.11
CA HIS A 26 -7.51 6.19 -1.75
C HIS A 26 -6.21 5.81 -1.01
N ALA A 27 -5.83 4.53 -1.03
CA ALA A 27 -4.60 4.05 -0.39
C ALA A 27 -3.34 4.70 -0.99
N THR A 28 -3.36 5.06 -2.28
CA THR A 28 -2.25 5.76 -2.92
C THR A 28 -2.19 7.24 -2.55
N ALA A 29 -3.33 7.89 -2.40
CA ALA A 29 -3.40 9.31 -2.03
C ALA A 29 -3.12 9.55 -0.54
N ASN A 30 -3.69 8.72 0.33
CA ASN A 30 -3.77 8.99 1.77
C ASN A 30 -3.17 7.89 2.64
N GLY A 31 -2.85 6.72 2.07
CA GLY A 31 -2.46 5.53 2.82
C GLY A 31 -0.94 5.28 2.87
N THR A 32 -0.57 4.31 3.69
CA THR A 32 0.81 3.82 3.80
C THR A 32 1.19 2.92 2.61
N ARG A 33 2.46 2.47 2.57
CA ARG A 33 2.88 1.43 1.63
C ARG A 33 2.09 0.13 1.87
N LEU A 34 1.86 -0.22 3.13
CA LEU A 34 1.11 -1.42 3.52
C LEU A 34 -0.35 -1.36 3.04
N ASP A 35 -1.00 -0.20 3.18
CA ASP A 35 -2.38 0.00 2.71
C ASP A 35 -2.50 -0.17 1.20
N ARG A 36 -1.53 0.35 0.43
CA ARG A 36 -1.50 0.16 -1.03
C ARG A 36 -1.38 -1.31 -1.42
N LEU A 37 -0.53 -2.07 -0.72
CA LEU A 37 -0.34 -3.50 -0.98
C LEU A 37 -1.59 -4.30 -0.62
N ARG A 38 -2.24 -3.99 0.51
CA ARG A 38 -3.52 -4.60 0.91
C ARG A 38 -4.64 -4.31 -0.10
N ALA A 39 -4.71 -3.08 -0.61
CA ALA A 39 -5.67 -2.72 -1.65
C ALA A 39 -5.41 -3.48 -2.97
N LEU A 40 -4.15 -3.60 -3.39
CA LEU A 40 -3.78 -4.40 -4.57
C LEU A 40 -4.12 -5.88 -4.37
N ARG A 41 -3.79 -6.46 -3.21
CA ARG A 41 -4.10 -7.85 -2.88
C ARG A 41 -5.60 -8.12 -3.00
N SER A 42 -6.42 -7.26 -2.41
CA SER A 42 -7.89 -7.36 -2.47
C SER A 42 -8.41 -7.32 -3.90
N LYS A 43 -7.84 -6.44 -4.73
CA LYS A 43 -8.18 -6.37 -6.16
C LYS A 43 -7.79 -7.65 -6.92
N LEU A 44 -6.62 -8.23 -6.61
CA LEU A 44 -6.21 -9.49 -7.22
C LEU A 44 -7.12 -10.66 -6.82
N ALA A 45 -7.50 -10.75 -5.53
CA ALA A 45 -8.47 -11.75 -5.08
C ALA A 45 -9.78 -11.65 -5.87
N ALA A 46 -10.33 -10.44 -6.01
CA ALA A 46 -11.55 -10.22 -6.79
C ALA A 46 -11.42 -10.63 -8.27
N HIS A 47 -10.24 -10.46 -8.87
CA HIS A 47 -9.99 -10.95 -10.23
C HIS A 47 -9.85 -12.48 -10.28
N ILE A 48 -9.20 -13.11 -9.29
CA ILE A 48 -9.06 -14.57 -9.23
C ILE A 48 -10.44 -15.24 -9.07
N ASP A 49 -11.30 -14.67 -8.22
CA ASP A 49 -12.64 -15.20 -7.95
C ASP A 49 -13.66 -14.92 -9.08
N ASN A 50 -13.31 -14.03 -10.02
CA ASN A 50 -14.21 -13.67 -11.10
C ASN A 50 -14.31 -14.81 -12.13
N PRO A 51 -15.51 -15.35 -12.40
CA PRO A 51 -15.69 -16.45 -13.37
C PRO A 51 -15.33 -16.08 -14.82
N ASN A 52 -15.21 -14.78 -15.12
CA ASN A 52 -14.80 -14.28 -16.44
C ASN A 52 -13.27 -14.17 -16.61
N THR A 53 -12.49 -14.45 -15.56
CA THR A 53 -11.04 -14.42 -15.64
C THR A 53 -10.54 -15.63 -16.44
N LEU A 54 -9.69 -15.37 -17.43
CA LEU A 54 -9.18 -16.40 -18.33
C LEU A 54 -8.27 -17.36 -17.57
N ALA A 55 -8.44 -18.67 -17.82
CA ALA A 55 -7.62 -19.71 -17.17
C ALA A 55 -6.11 -19.53 -17.37
N ARG A 56 -5.70 -18.94 -18.51
CA ARG A 56 -4.31 -18.59 -18.80
C ARG A 56 -3.75 -17.54 -17.83
N ASP A 57 -4.58 -16.59 -17.42
CA ASP A 57 -4.17 -15.46 -16.59
C ASP A 57 -4.19 -15.81 -15.09
N LEU A 58 -4.95 -16.84 -14.69
CA LEU A 58 -5.05 -17.29 -13.29
C LEU A 58 -3.69 -17.62 -12.68
N ALA A 59 -2.80 -18.31 -13.40
CA ALA A 59 -1.49 -18.67 -12.88
C ALA A 59 -0.63 -17.42 -12.59
N ALA A 60 -0.70 -16.41 -13.45
CA ALA A 60 0.03 -15.15 -13.27
C ALA A 60 -0.54 -14.33 -12.11
N LEU A 61 -1.87 -14.26 -12.00
CA LEU A 61 -2.56 -13.57 -10.91
C LEU A 61 -2.29 -14.24 -9.56
N ALA A 62 -2.36 -15.57 -9.48
CA ALA A 62 -2.09 -16.33 -8.27
C ALA A 62 -0.63 -16.15 -7.79
N ARG A 63 0.34 -16.14 -8.71
CA ARG A 63 1.74 -15.87 -8.36
C ARG A 63 1.91 -14.47 -7.81
N ARG A 64 1.31 -13.46 -8.46
CA ARG A 64 1.38 -12.08 -7.98
C ARG A 64 0.68 -11.89 -6.64
N PHE A 65 -0.39 -12.64 -6.37
CA PHE A 65 -1.07 -12.64 -5.08
C PHE A 65 -0.13 -13.17 -3.98
N GLN A 66 0.55 -14.30 -4.21
CA GLN A 66 1.54 -14.85 -3.28
C GLN A 66 2.73 -13.91 -3.03
N ASP A 67 3.18 -13.19 -4.06
CA ASP A 67 4.25 -12.20 -3.91
C ASP A 67 3.79 -11.04 -3.01
N LEU A 68 2.54 -10.55 -3.19
CA LEU A 68 1.98 -9.49 -2.35
C LEU A 68 1.79 -9.94 -0.89
N ASP A 69 1.38 -11.19 -0.65
CA ASP A 69 1.26 -11.71 0.72
C ASP A 69 2.60 -11.70 1.45
N LYS A 70 3.68 -12.13 0.78
CA LYS A 70 5.03 -12.09 1.35
C LYS A 70 5.50 -10.67 1.63
N ASP A 71 5.31 -9.76 0.69
CA ASP A 71 5.68 -8.35 0.85
C ASP A 71 4.93 -7.69 2.03
N ILE A 72 3.67 -8.07 2.23
CA ILE A 72 2.83 -7.61 3.35
C ILE A 72 3.36 -8.19 4.67
N GLU A 73 3.59 -9.49 4.75
CA GLU A 73 4.12 -10.14 5.96
C GLU A 73 5.47 -9.57 6.36
N GLU A 74 6.38 -9.34 5.41
CA GLU A 74 7.69 -8.72 5.66
C GLU A 74 7.55 -7.31 6.24
N LEU A 75 6.67 -6.49 5.66
CA LEU A 75 6.41 -5.15 6.15
C LEU A 75 5.74 -5.13 7.53
N GLU A 76 4.80 -6.03 7.79
CA GLU A 76 4.14 -6.13 9.10
C GLU A 76 5.14 -6.57 10.18
N GLN A 77 6.05 -7.49 9.86
CA GLN A 77 7.14 -7.88 10.76
C GLN A 77 8.10 -6.73 11.03
N LEU A 78 8.46 -5.98 9.98
CA LEU A 78 9.29 -4.78 10.10
C LEU A 78 8.61 -3.74 10.99
N GLU A 79 7.34 -3.42 10.74
CA GLU A 79 6.57 -2.47 11.56
C GLU A 79 6.46 -2.92 13.03
N GLN A 80 6.33 -4.23 13.28
CA GLN A 80 6.33 -4.76 14.65
C GLN A 80 7.70 -4.65 15.32
N GLN A 81 8.78 -4.96 14.60
CA GLN A 81 10.14 -4.91 15.13
C GLN A 81 10.56 -3.47 15.46
N TYR A 82 10.37 -2.54 14.52
CA TYR A 82 10.80 -1.14 14.68
C TYR A 82 9.75 -0.27 15.40
N GLY A 83 8.46 -0.60 15.31
CA GLY A 83 7.41 0.09 16.07
C GLY A 83 7.52 -0.17 17.58
N ALA A 84 7.94 -1.38 17.97
CA ALA A 84 8.22 -1.70 19.36
C ALA A 84 9.45 -0.93 19.93
N GLU A 85 10.39 -0.53 19.07
CA GLU A 85 11.56 0.26 19.47
C GLU A 85 11.24 1.75 19.73
N ILE A 86 10.13 2.26 19.17
CA ILE A 86 9.73 3.68 19.34
C ILE A 86 8.82 3.87 20.57
N GLU A 87 8.04 2.85 20.96
CA GLU A 87 7.20 2.89 22.17
C GLU A 87 7.98 2.56 23.46
N GLY A 88 9.20 2.02 23.34
CA GLY A 88 10.12 1.86 24.45
C GLY A 88 10.85 3.15 24.80
N GLU A 89 10.33 3.90 25.76
CA GLU A 89 11.07 4.90 26.52
C GLU A 89 11.65 6.11 25.74
N HIS A 90 10.77 6.97 25.18
CA HIS A 90 11.10 8.39 25.07
C HIS A 90 11.05 9.04 26.47
N HIS A 91 11.92 8.60 27.38
CA HIS A 91 12.29 9.39 28.55
C HIS A 91 13.14 10.54 28.01
N HIS A 92 12.48 11.65 27.67
CA HIS A 92 13.15 12.92 27.46
C HIS A 92 13.80 13.31 28.79
N GLU A 93 15.02 12.83 29.04
CA GLU A 93 15.88 13.46 30.02
C GLU A 93 16.24 14.81 29.43
N GLU A 94 15.60 15.87 29.93
CA GLU A 94 15.95 17.24 29.59
C GLU A 94 17.45 17.41 29.84
N ASP A 95 18.20 17.74 28.80
CA ASP A 95 19.63 17.96 28.86
C ASP A 95 19.90 19.03 29.92
N ALA A 96 20.50 18.62 31.05
CA ALA A 96 20.74 19.54 32.15
C ALA A 96 21.66 20.66 31.66
N PRO A 97 21.36 21.94 31.95
CA PRO A 97 22.20 23.04 31.51
C PRO A 97 23.63 22.85 32.03
N PHE A 98 24.60 22.94 31.11
CA PHE A 98 26.02 22.82 31.40
C PHE A 98 26.43 23.76 32.55
N ASP A 99 26.88 23.19 33.68
CA ASP A 99 27.39 23.95 34.83
C ASP A 99 28.93 23.96 34.83
N PRO A 100 29.59 25.10 34.55
CA PRO A 100 31.05 25.20 34.59
C PRO A 100 31.63 25.18 36.01
N SER A 101 30.80 25.19 37.06
CA SER A 101 31.24 25.18 38.46
C SER A 101 31.64 23.78 38.97
N THR A 102 31.42 22.73 38.17
CA THR A 102 31.74 21.34 38.50
C THR A 102 33.06 20.85 37.88
N LEU A 103 33.89 21.77 37.36
CA LEU A 103 35.26 21.51 36.84
C LEU A 103 36.34 21.65 37.91
#